data_AF-A0AA36E9E2-F1
#
_entry.id   AF-A0AA36E9E2-F1
#
_cell.length_a   1.000
_cell.length_b   1.000
_cell.length_c   1.000
_cell.angle_alpha   90.00
_cell.angle_beta   90.00
_cell.angle_gamma   90.00
#
_symmetry.space_group_name_H-M   'P 1'
#
loop_
_entity.id
_entity.type
_entity.pdbx_description
1 polymer ?
#
loop_
_entity_poly.entity_id
_entity_poly.type
_entity_poly.pdbx_seq_one_letter_code
_entity_poly.pdbx_strand_id
1 'polypeptide(L)'
;MLYLSLSSPTPRSYLPKPFSLSTNKPRFHVLSKNQFSGGGNTSPEEPVVTPEGLRRELMPKHVAVIMDGNRRWAQSQRLLPQVGYLAGAAALKSVMDVCRKWGIQIEVDPLLGMFVSKIKDEIAYMERENIRLSVIGDVSKLPQSLREVITHAENATKNNSQLNLVIAINYSGKYDIVQACQSICQKVKDGVVEPEEINEFMIDNELCMNLMRFPDPDLLIRTSGEVRVSNFFLWQLAYTELYFTENPLAGFWRR
;
A
#
# COMPACT_ATOMS: atom_id res chain seq x y z
N MET A 1 38.48 50.21 7.75
CA MET A 1 38.07 51.55 8.20
C MET A 1 36.85 51.94 7.36
N LEU A 2 35.69 52.09 8.02
CA LEU A 2 34.41 52.68 7.58
C LEU A 2 34.01 52.65 6.09
N TYR A 3 32.90 51.98 5.75
CA TYR A 3 31.87 52.44 4.79
C TYR A 3 30.55 51.70 5.14
N LEU A 4 29.62 52.35 5.84
CA LEU A 4 28.47 53.13 5.36
C LEU A 4 27.23 52.27 5.01
N SER A 5 26.24 52.44 5.89
CA SER A 5 24.84 52.04 5.76
C SER A 5 24.18 52.70 4.54
N LEU A 6 23.49 51.90 3.74
CA LEU A 6 22.44 52.37 2.84
C LEU A 6 21.24 51.42 2.95
N SER A 7 20.20 51.92 3.62
CA SER A 7 18.88 51.34 3.75
C SER A 7 18.15 51.42 2.41
N SER A 8 17.73 50.28 1.87
CA SER A 8 16.78 50.22 0.73
C SER A 8 15.46 49.58 1.18
N PRO A 9 14.30 50.11 0.72
CA PRO A 9 12.99 49.74 1.24
C PRO A 9 12.57 48.33 0.81
N THR A 10 11.91 47.63 1.72
CA THR A 10 11.32 46.31 1.54
C THR A 10 10.21 46.32 0.47
N PRO A 11 10.20 45.38 -0.50
CA PRO A 11 9.05 45.17 -1.35
C PRO A 11 7.92 44.48 -0.56
N ARG A 12 6.71 45.03 -0.69
CA ARG A 12 5.44 44.52 -0.13
C ARG A 12 5.29 43.02 -0.40
N SER A 13 5.23 42.23 0.66
CA SER A 13 4.78 40.84 0.60
C SER A 13 3.30 40.79 0.25
N TYR A 14 2.98 40.18 -0.90
CA TYR A 14 1.63 39.71 -1.19
C TYR A 14 1.35 38.50 -0.29
N LEU A 15 0.72 38.74 0.86
CA LEU A 15 0.08 37.69 1.64
C LEU A 15 -1.30 37.40 1.01
N PRO A 16 -1.57 36.19 0.49
CA PRO A 16 -2.93 35.82 0.14
C PRO A 16 -3.79 35.75 1.42
N LYS A 17 -4.99 36.34 1.35
CA LYS A 17 -5.99 36.34 2.43
C LYS A 17 -6.30 34.91 2.88
N PRO A 18 -6.51 34.66 4.19
CA PRO A 18 -6.92 33.34 4.66
C PRO A 18 -8.28 32.97 4.07
N PHE A 19 -8.33 31.81 3.42
CA PHE A 19 -9.56 31.19 2.95
C PHE A 19 -10.47 30.91 4.16
N SER A 20 -11.65 31.53 4.20
CA SER A 20 -12.68 31.21 5.18
C SER A 20 -13.25 29.83 4.86
N LEU A 21 -12.89 28.81 5.64
CA LEU A 21 -13.55 27.51 5.58
C LEU A 21 -14.99 27.67 6.07
N SER A 22 -15.94 27.61 5.13
CA SER A 22 -17.35 27.36 5.41
C SER A 22 -17.47 26.09 6.23
N THR A 23 -18.01 26.21 7.44
CA THR A 23 -18.27 25.12 8.38
C THR A 23 -19.42 24.25 7.91
N ASN A 24 -19.22 23.45 6.85
CA ASN A 24 -20.08 22.30 6.57
C ASN A 24 -19.30 21.03 6.86
N LYS A 25 -19.50 20.51 8.09
CA LYS A 25 -19.07 19.16 8.47
C LYS A 25 -19.68 18.16 7.48
N PRO A 26 -18.90 17.31 6.80
CA PRO A 26 -19.49 16.15 6.14
C PRO A 26 -20.07 15.22 7.22
N ARG A 27 -21.40 15.08 7.24
CA ARG A 27 -22.08 14.06 8.03
C ARG A 27 -21.78 12.71 7.39
N PHE A 28 -20.93 11.92 8.02
CA PHE A 28 -20.85 10.49 7.71
C PHE A 28 -22.10 9.82 8.26
N HIS A 29 -23.01 9.43 7.36
CA HIS A 29 -24.09 8.51 7.69
C HIS A 29 -23.47 7.14 7.98
N VAL A 30 -23.40 6.78 9.25
CA VAL A 30 -23.27 5.38 9.66
C VAL A 30 -24.59 4.71 9.28
N LEU A 31 -24.61 3.98 8.17
CA LEU A 31 -25.78 3.18 7.80
C LEU A 31 -25.95 2.08 8.84
N SER A 32 -27.00 2.21 9.65
CA SER A 32 -27.42 1.21 10.64
C SER A 32 -27.87 -0.06 9.93
N LYS A 33 -27.40 -1.21 10.45
CA LYS A 33 -27.95 -2.54 10.17
C LYS A 33 -29.45 -2.54 10.44
N ASN A 34 -30.28 -2.47 9.40
CA ASN A 34 -31.62 -3.05 9.27
C ASN A 34 -32.34 -2.35 8.12
N GLN A 35 -32.19 -2.91 6.93
CA GLN A 35 -33.14 -2.86 5.81
C GLN A 35 -32.39 -3.38 4.60
N PHE A 36 -32.57 -4.66 4.25
CA PHE A 36 -32.58 -5.14 2.86
C PHE A 36 -33.03 -6.61 2.92
N SER A 37 -34.34 -6.79 2.79
CA SER A 37 -34.96 -8.06 2.43
C SER A 37 -35.11 -8.11 0.91
N GLY A 38 -34.50 -9.12 0.28
CA GLY A 38 -34.97 -9.74 -0.96
C GLY A 38 -34.74 -8.99 -2.28
N GLY A 39 -34.15 -9.71 -3.24
CA GLY A 39 -34.27 -9.40 -4.67
C GLY A 39 -32.93 -9.30 -5.38
N GLY A 40 -32.56 -10.36 -6.11
CA GLY A 40 -31.45 -10.30 -7.06
C GLY A 40 -31.72 -9.26 -8.14
N ASN A 41 -30.79 -8.33 -8.29
CA ASN A 41 -30.69 -7.45 -9.46
C ASN A 41 -29.24 -6.98 -9.54
N THR A 42 -28.58 -7.31 -10.66
CA THR A 42 -27.31 -6.71 -11.06
C THR A 42 -27.56 -5.22 -11.29
N SER A 43 -27.23 -4.38 -10.30
CA SER A 43 -27.20 -2.94 -10.46
C SER A 43 -26.13 -2.55 -11.48
N PRO A 44 -26.40 -1.61 -12.40
CA PRO A 44 -25.39 -1.10 -13.32
C PRO A 44 -24.26 -0.47 -12.50
N GLU A 45 -23.00 -0.77 -12.86
CA GLU A 45 -21.82 -0.17 -12.23
C GLU A 45 -21.97 1.37 -12.25
N GLU A 46 -22.06 1.98 -11.07
CA GLU A 46 -22.10 3.45 -10.96
C GLU A 46 -20.84 4.02 -11.63
N PRO A 47 -20.97 5.10 -12.44
CA PRO A 47 -19.83 5.69 -13.10
C PRO A 47 -18.81 6.15 -12.06
N VAL A 48 -17.59 5.62 -12.15
CA VAL A 48 -16.47 6.00 -11.29
C VAL A 48 -16.17 7.47 -11.53
N VAL A 49 -16.62 8.34 -10.62
CA VAL A 49 -16.32 9.78 -10.66
C VAL A 49 -14.84 9.97 -10.32
N THR A 50 -14.02 10.22 -11.34
CA THR A 50 -12.63 10.63 -11.16
C THR A 50 -12.59 12.12 -10.79
N PRO A 51 -11.80 12.53 -9.78
CA PRO A 51 -11.58 13.95 -9.47
C PRO A 51 -11.19 14.77 -10.70
N GLU A 52 -11.53 16.06 -10.70
CA GLU A 52 -11.20 16.98 -11.79
C GLU A 52 -9.69 16.99 -12.06
N GLY A 53 -9.30 16.84 -13.34
CA GLY A 53 -7.89 16.78 -13.76
C GLY A 53 -7.25 15.39 -13.76
N LEU A 54 -7.92 14.36 -13.23
CA LEU A 54 -7.43 12.97 -13.26
C LEU A 54 -7.78 12.29 -14.59
N ARG A 55 -6.78 11.80 -15.30
CA ARG A 55 -6.95 11.03 -16.56
C ARG A 55 -6.80 9.55 -16.27
N ARG A 56 -7.83 8.75 -16.59
CA ARG A 56 -7.89 7.31 -16.28
C ARG A 56 -6.74 6.54 -16.92
N GLU A 57 -6.36 6.92 -18.13
CA GLU A 57 -5.26 6.33 -18.90
C GLU A 57 -3.86 6.61 -18.32
N LEU A 58 -3.73 7.58 -17.42
CA LEU A 58 -2.48 7.91 -16.72
C LEU A 58 -2.46 7.42 -15.27
N MET A 59 -3.48 6.68 -14.85
CA MET A 59 -3.53 6.15 -13.50
C MET A 59 -2.51 5.03 -13.32
N PRO A 60 -1.84 4.96 -12.16
CA PRO A 60 -0.97 3.83 -11.87
C PRO A 60 -1.81 2.55 -11.86
N LYS A 61 -1.34 1.51 -12.53
CA LYS A 61 -1.93 0.17 -12.51
C LYS A 61 -1.57 -0.55 -11.23
N HIS A 62 -0.39 -0.28 -10.68
CA HIS A 62 0.08 -0.85 -9.42
C HIS A 62 0.68 0.22 -8.50
N VAL A 63 0.20 0.27 -7.26
CA VAL A 63 0.70 1.17 -6.21
C VAL A 63 1.28 0.34 -5.06
N ALA A 64 2.55 0.60 -4.75
CA ALA A 64 3.23 0.08 -3.56
C ALA A 64 3.12 1.10 -2.42
N VAL A 65 2.87 0.65 -1.19
CA VAL A 65 2.67 1.54 -0.03
C VAL A 65 3.53 1.13 1.16
N ILE A 66 4.43 2.02 1.59
CA ILE A 66 5.18 1.89 2.85
C ILE A 66 4.38 2.61 3.94
N MET A 67 3.76 1.82 4.83
CA MET A 67 2.92 2.31 5.92
C MET A 67 3.74 2.60 7.18
N ASP A 68 4.36 3.77 7.24
CA ASP A 68 5.15 4.22 8.39
C ASP A 68 4.33 5.12 9.33
N GLY A 69 4.79 5.24 10.58
CA GLY A 69 4.37 6.26 11.54
C GLY A 69 3.04 6.01 12.25
N ASN A 70 2.43 4.84 12.11
CA ASN A 70 1.26 4.43 12.93
C ASN A 70 1.53 4.58 14.44
N ARG A 71 2.70 4.11 14.91
CA ARG A 71 3.13 4.26 16.31
C ARG A 71 3.37 5.72 16.70
N ARG A 72 4.05 6.48 15.82
CA ARG A 72 4.33 7.91 16.05
C ARG A 72 3.04 8.72 16.14
N TRP A 73 2.07 8.42 15.28
CA TRP A 73 0.73 9.00 15.31
C TRP A 73 0.04 8.71 16.64
N ALA A 74 0.00 7.46 17.10
CA ALA A 74 -0.60 7.11 18.40
C ALA A 74 0.07 7.86 19.56
N GLN A 75 1.40 7.93 19.57
CA GLN A 75 2.16 8.68 20.58
C GLN A 75 1.82 10.18 20.58
N SER A 76 1.70 10.80 19.40
CA SER A 76 1.30 12.22 19.28
C SER A 76 -0.07 12.50 19.88
N GLN A 77 -0.96 11.51 19.87
CA GLN A 77 -2.31 11.58 20.43
C GLN A 77 -2.37 11.09 21.88
N ARG A 78 -1.22 10.74 22.50
CA ARG A 78 -1.13 10.12 23.84
C ARG A 78 -1.91 8.80 23.96
N LEU A 79 -1.96 8.03 22.88
CA LEU A 79 -2.63 6.73 22.78
C LEU A 79 -1.61 5.58 22.79
N LEU A 80 -2.10 4.38 23.10
CA LEU A 80 -1.31 3.16 23.03
C LEU A 80 -0.93 2.82 21.56
N PRO A 81 0.26 2.26 21.29
CA PRO A 81 0.70 1.90 19.93
C PRO A 81 -0.31 1.08 19.14
N GLN A 82 -1.01 0.17 19.82
CA GLN A 82 -2.06 -0.68 19.26
C GLN A 82 -3.15 0.13 18.55
N VAL A 83 -3.52 1.28 19.11
CA VAL A 83 -4.54 2.17 18.53
C VAL A 83 -4.06 2.76 17.21
N GLY A 84 -2.77 3.05 17.09
CA GLY A 84 -2.16 3.52 15.85
C GLY A 84 -2.22 2.48 14.74
N TYR A 85 -1.99 1.21 15.06
CA TYR A 85 -2.09 0.13 14.06
C TYR A 85 -3.52 -0.12 13.61
N LEU A 86 -4.49 -0.06 14.53
CA LEU A 86 -5.91 -0.15 14.17
C LEU A 86 -6.33 1.02 13.26
N ALA A 87 -5.88 2.24 13.56
CA ALA A 87 -6.12 3.40 12.73
C ALA A 87 -5.44 3.26 11.35
N GLY A 88 -4.22 2.73 11.30
CA GLY A 88 -3.51 2.42 10.05
C GLY A 88 -4.25 1.39 9.20
N ALA A 89 -4.78 0.32 9.81
CA ALA A 89 -5.56 -0.70 9.11
C ALA A 89 -6.87 -0.13 8.54
N ALA A 90 -7.58 0.72 9.30
CA ALA A 90 -8.78 1.41 8.82
C ALA A 90 -8.47 2.37 7.65
N ALA A 91 -7.34 3.07 7.72
CA ALA A 91 -6.89 3.95 6.65
C ALA A 91 -6.50 3.16 5.39
N LEU A 92 -5.82 2.02 5.54
CA LEU A 92 -5.50 1.13 4.41
C LEU A 92 -6.77 0.62 3.74
N LYS A 93 -7.79 0.23 4.51
CA LYS A 93 -9.09 -0.19 3.97
C LYS A 93 -9.71 0.88 3.08
N SER A 94 -9.60 2.15 3.49
CA SER A 94 -10.09 3.28 2.70
C SER A 94 -9.28 3.47 1.40
N VAL A 95 -7.96 3.25 1.44
CA VAL A 95 -7.12 3.24 0.23
C VAL A 95 -7.51 2.08 -0.69
N MET A 96 -7.71 0.87 -0.14
CA MET A 96 -8.15 -0.30 -0.90
C MET A 96 -9.49 -0.07 -1.58
N ASP A 97 -10.44 0.60 -0.93
CA ASP A 97 -11.73 0.96 -1.54
C ASP A 97 -11.57 1.89 -2.75
N VAL A 98 -10.67 2.87 -2.66
CA VAL A 98 -10.35 3.76 -3.79
C VAL A 98 -9.67 2.99 -4.91
N CYS A 99 -8.62 2.22 -4.59
CA CYS A 99 -7.89 1.38 -5.54
C CYS A 99 -8.83 0.43 -6.28
N ARG A 100 -9.71 -0.27 -5.55
CA ARG A 100 -10.71 -1.18 -6.13
C ARG A 100 -11.66 -0.46 -7.08
N LYS A 101 -12.21 0.69 -6.69
CA LYS A 101 -13.08 1.50 -7.55
C LYS A 101 -12.37 1.99 -8.80
N TRP A 102 -11.08 2.24 -8.72
CA TRP A 102 -10.27 2.79 -9.81
C TRP A 102 -9.55 1.70 -10.64
N GLY A 103 -9.66 0.42 -10.25
CA GLY A 103 -9.00 -0.70 -10.92
C GLY A 103 -7.48 -0.76 -10.69
N ILE A 104 -6.99 -0.16 -9.60
CA ILE A 104 -5.58 -0.08 -9.24
C ILE A 104 -5.23 -1.24 -8.32
N GLN A 105 -4.17 -1.98 -8.62
CA GLN A 105 -3.63 -3.02 -7.74
C GLN A 105 -2.82 -2.38 -6.61
N ILE A 106 -2.87 -2.99 -5.42
CA ILE A 106 -2.21 -2.42 -4.24
C ILE A 106 -1.32 -3.43 -3.55
N GLU A 107 -0.14 -2.95 -3.19
CA GLU A 107 0.77 -3.65 -2.32
C GLU A 107 1.11 -2.82 -1.09
N VAL A 108 1.29 -3.53 0.02
CA VAL A 108 1.57 -2.94 1.30
C VAL A 108 2.76 -3.64 1.96
N ASP A 109 3.70 -2.83 2.45
CA ASP A 109 4.66 -3.23 3.48
C ASP A 109 4.08 -2.88 4.86
N PRO A 110 3.37 -3.82 5.53
CA PRO A 110 3.03 -3.63 6.91
C PRO A 110 4.32 -3.76 7.72
N LEU A 111 4.83 -2.61 8.16
CA LEU A 111 6.01 -2.56 9.02
C LEU A 111 5.91 -3.44 10.30
N LEU A 112 4.76 -4.07 10.61
CA LEU A 112 4.49 -4.78 11.87
C LEU A 112 3.49 -5.97 11.79
N GLY A 113 3.79 -7.00 12.58
CA GLY A 113 2.99 -8.23 12.74
C GLY A 113 1.59 -8.11 13.36
N MET A 114 1.18 -6.93 13.83
CA MET A 114 -0.21 -6.71 14.28
C MET A 114 -1.22 -6.70 13.14
N PHE A 115 -0.77 -6.48 11.89
CA PHE A 115 -1.66 -6.59 10.74
C PHE A 115 -2.11 -8.05 10.51
N VAL A 116 -1.21 -9.00 10.74
CA VAL A 116 -1.45 -10.43 10.52
C VAL A 116 -2.54 -10.98 11.44
N SER A 117 -2.59 -10.54 12.70
CA SER A 117 -3.64 -10.96 13.64
C SER A 117 -5.03 -10.44 13.27
N LYS A 118 -5.12 -9.43 12.39
CA LYS A 118 -6.38 -8.88 11.86
C LYS A 118 -6.81 -9.46 10.53
N ILE A 119 -5.93 -10.18 9.83
CA ILE A 119 -6.29 -10.84 8.56
C ILE A 119 -7.55 -11.70 8.75
N LYS A 120 -7.61 -12.49 9.85
CA LYS A 120 -8.76 -13.35 10.16
C LYS A 120 -10.09 -12.58 10.21
N ASP A 121 -10.10 -11.39 10.81
CA ASP A 121 -11.30 -10.57 10.95
C ASP A 121 -11.74 -9.97 9.59
N GLU A 122 -10.80 -9.83 8.63
CA GLU A 122 -11.03 -9.19 7.34
C GLU A 122 -11.26 -10.19 6.18
N ILE A 123 -11.15 -11.50 6.38
CA ILE A 123 -11.40 -12.51 5.32
C ILE A 123 -12.80 -12.34 4.72
N ALA A 124 -13.83 -12.29 5.57
CA ALA A 124 -15.21 -12.11 5.11
C ALA A 124 -15.43 -10.79 4.37
N TYR A 125 -14.66 -9.75 4.70
CA TYR A 125 -14.65 -8.49 3.96
C TYR A 125 -14.01 -8.68 2.57
N MET A 126 -12.84 -9.31 2.50
CA MET A 126 -12.13 -9.56 1.25
C MET A 126 -12.94 -10.47 0.30
N GLU A 127 -13.61 -11.50 0.80
CA GLU A 127 -14.50 -12.35 0.01
C GLU A 127 -15.68 -11.54 -0.55
N ARG A 128 -16.34 -10.74 0.29
CA ARG A 128 -17.50 -9.94 -0.13
C ARG A 128 -17.13 -8.88 -1.18
N GLU A 129 -16.00 -8.21 -1.01
CA GLU A 129 -15.53 -7.17 -1.93
C GLU A 129 -14.64 -7.70 -3.06
N ASN A 130 -14.59 -9.03 -3.25
CA ASN A 130 -13.86 -9.69 -4.33
C ASN A 130 -12.37 -9.28 -4.39
N ILE A 131 -11.73 -9.24 -3.22
CA ILE A 131 -10.31 -8.90 -3.02
C ILE A 131 -9.51 -10.19 -2.86
N ARG A 132 -8.49 -10.40 -3.68
CA ARG A 132 -7.52 -11.48 -3.57
C ARG A 132 -6.37 -11.06 -2.67
N LEU A 133 -6.10 -11.82 -1.62
CA LEU A 133 -4.94 -11.62 -0.77
C LEU A 133 -3.78 -12.50 -1.25
N SER A 134 -2.58 -11.96 -1.25
CA SER A 134 -1.34 -12.73 -1.43
C SER A 134 -0.26 -12.21 -0.48
N VAL A 135 0.58 -13.11 0.01
CA VAL A 135 1.64 -12.78 0.97
C VAL A 135 3.00 -13.10 0.36
N ILE A 136 3.93 -12.15 0.48
CA ILE A 136 5.33 -12.32 0.06
C ILE A 136 6.29 -12.22 1.24
N GLY A 137 7.50 -12.75 1.05
CA GLY A 137 8.56 -12.75 2.04
C GLY A 137 8.61 -14.02 2.88
N ASP A 138 9.28 -13.93 4.02
CA ASP A 138 9.60 -15.09 4.85
C ASP A 138 8.56 -15.34 5.95
N VAL A 139 7.52 -16.10 5.60
CA VAL A 139 6.48 -16.54 6.53
C VAL A 139 6.95 -17.63 7.50
N SER A 140 8.10 -18.28 7.26
CA SER A 140 8.58 -19.37 8.11
C SER A 140 8.92 -18.93 9.53
N LYS A 141 9.26 -17.65 9.69
CA LYS A 141 9.55 -16.99 10.98
C LYS A 141 8.31 -16.65 11.80
N LEU A 142 7.11 -16.83 11.26
CA LEU A 142 5.87 -16.58 11.99
C LEU A 142 5.46 -17.79 12.85
N PRO A 143 4.77 -17.56 13.98
CA PRO A 143 4.09 -18.62 14.72
C PRO A 143 3.16 -19.44 13.83
N GLN A 144 3.06 -20.74 14.11
CA GLN A 144 2.22 -21.67 13.35
C GLN A 144 0.78 -21.18 13.17
N SER A 145 0.18 -20.64 14.23
CA SER A 145 -1.18 -20.09 14.20
C SER A 145 -1.36 -18.95 13.20
N LEU A 146 -0.34 -18.10 13.01
CA LEU A 146 -0.40 -17.02 12.02
C LEU A 146 -0.19 -17.54 10.60
N ARG A 147 0.68 -18.53 10.41
CA ARG A 147 0.87 -19.19 9.11
C ARG A 147 -0.44 -19.83 8.64
N GLU A 148 -1.14 -20.52 9.52
CA GLU A 148 -2.45 -21.13 9.23
C GLU A 148 -3.50 -20.08 8.83
N VAL A 149 -3.53 -18.93 9.51
CA VAL A 149 -4.44 -17.82 9.16
C VAL A 149 -4.11 -17.25 7.78
N ILE A 150 -2.83 -17.06 7.46
CA ILE A 150 -2.39 -16.59 6.14
C ILE A 150 -2.80 -17.59 5.05
N THR A 151 -2.44 -18.87 5.21
CA THR A 151 -2.80 -19.91 4.25
C THR A 151 -4.32 -20.01 4.05
N HIS A 152 -5.09 -19.89 5.12
CA HIS A 152 -6.55 -19.89 5.01
C HIS A 152 -7.07 -18.68 4.21
N ALA A 153 -6.54 -17.48 4.49
CA ALA A 153 -6.96 -16.25 3.82
C ALA A 153 -6.59 -16.22 2.33
N GLU A 154 -5.39 -16.66 1.96
CA GLU A 154 -4.98 -16.78 0.55
C GLU A 154 -5.87 -17.80 -0.19
N ASN A 155 -6.17 -18.94 0.43
CA ASN A 155 -7.04 -19.95 -0.19
C ASN A 155 -8.49 -19.50 -0.34
N ALA A 156 -9.04 -18.82 0.67
CA ALA A 156 -10.41 -18.28 0.63
C ALA A 156 -10.57 -17.23 -0.48
N THR A 157 -9.51 -16.46 -0.74
CA THR A 157 -9.56 -15.30 -1.66
C THR A 157 -8.90 -15.57 -3.03
N LYS A 158 -8.36 -16.77 -3.29
CA LYS A 158 -7.58 -17.07 -4.51
C LYS A 158 -8.31 -16.85 -5.84
N ASN A 159 -9.64 -17.00 -5.84
CA ASN A 159 -10.46 -16.85 -7.03
C ASN A 159 -10.97 -15.42 -7.23
N ASN A 160 -10.64 -14.53 -6.30
CA ASN A 160 -11.03 -13.14 -6.38
C ASN A 160 -10.18 -12.39 -7.42
N SER A 161 -10.76 -11.37 -8.04
CA SER A 161 -10.16 -10.68 -9.18
C SER A 161 -10.37 -9.17 -9.21
N GLN A 162 -11.21 -8.60 -8.33
CA GLN A 162 -11.51 -7.16 -8.37
C GLN A 162 -10.34 -6.30 -7.87
N LEU A 163 -9.62 -6.79 -6.86
CA LEU A 163 -8.41 -6.15 -6.34
C LEU A 163 -7.46 -7.23 -5.86
N ASN A 164 -6.17 -7.12 -6.18
CA ASN A 164 -5.14 -7.88 -5.53
C ASN A 164 -4.47 -7.03 -4.45
N LEU A 165 -4.49 -7.54 -3.23
CA LEU A 165 -3.77 -7.01 -2.09
C LEU A 165 -2.56 -7.90 -1.84
N VAL A 166 -1.36 -7.37 -2.05
CA VAL A 166 -0.12 -8.04 -1.67
C VAL A 166 0.35 -7.50 -0.31
N ILE A 167 0.72 -8.41 0.59
CA ILE A 167 1.25 -8.08 1.91
C ILE A 167 2.67 -8.64 2.05
N ALA A 168 3.64 -7.74 2.26
CA ALA A 168 5.01 -8.11 2.55
C ALA A 168 5.18 -8.49 4.04
N ILE A 169 5.61 -9.72 4.33
CA ILE A 169 5.86 -10.21 5.68
C ILE A 169 7.30 -10.68 5.80
N ASN A 170 8.05 -10.10 6.74
CA ASN A 170 9.51 -10.32 6.88
C ASN A 170 10.24 -10.19 5.53
N TYR A 171 9.71 -9.35 4.65
CA TYR A 171 10.19 -9.14 3.31
C TYR A 171 11.27 -8.06 3.31
N SER A 172 12.21 -8.20 2.37
CA SER A 172 13.06 -7.08 1.97
C SER A 172 13.57 -7.32 0.55
N GLY A 173 13.83 -6.26 -0.22
CA GLY A 173 14.33 -6.39 -1.60
C GLY A 173 15.66 -7.15 -1.67
N LYS A 174 16.55 -6.96 -0.69
CA LYS A 174 17.76 -7.78 -0.57
C LYS A 174 17.45 -9.26 -0.34
N TYR A 175 16.47 -9.57 0.51
CA TYR A 175 16.04 -10.96 0.73
C TYR A 175 15.49 -11.57 -0.56
N ASP A 176 14.64 -10.83 -1.26
CA ASP A 176 14.00 -11.24 -2.52
C ASP A 176 15.05 -11.60 -3.58
N ILE A 177 16.01 -10.70 -3.81
CA ILE A 177 17.12 -10.93 -4.75
C ILE A 177 17.96 -12.16 -4.33
N VAL A 178 18.25 -12.33 -3.04
CA VAL A 178 19.01 -13.49 -2.57
C VAL A 178 18.23 -14.79 -2.80
N GLN A 179 16.92 -14.83 -2.55
CA GLN A 179 16.10 -16.01 -2.82
C GLN A 179 16.03 -16.32 -4.32
N ALA A 180 15.87 -15.29 -5.16
CA ALA A 180 15.88 -15.43 -6.61
C ALA A 180 17.20 -16.03 -7.11
N CYS A 181 18.35 -15.49 -6.67
CA CYS A 181 19.65 -16.05 -7.01
C CYS A 181 19.82 -17.50 -6.54
N GLN A 182 19.35 -17.83 -5.33
CA GLN A 182 19.41 -19.21 -4.82
C GLN A 182 18.57 -20.17 -5.65
N SER A 183 17.38 -19.75 -6.10
CA SER A 183 16.51 -20.51 -7.01
C SER A 183 17.21 -20.78 -8.34
N ILE A 184 17.78 -19.74 -8.97
CA ILE A 184 18.53 -19.88 -10.23
C ILE A 184 19.71 -20.84 -10.07
N CYS A 185 20.51 -20.68 -9.02
CA CYS A 185 21.63 -21.58 -8.75
C CYS A 185 21.19 -23.04 -8.59
N GLN A 186 20.02 -23.29 -8.00
CA GLN A 186 19.47 -24.63 -7.90
C GLN A 186 19.06 -25.18 -9.27
N LYS A 187 18.43 -24.36 -10.13
CA LYS A 187 18.10 -24.74 -11.52
C LYS A 187 19.34 -25.05 -12.36
N VAL A 188 20.42 -24.29 -12.16
CA VAL A 188 21.73 -24.57 -12.80
C VAL A 188 22.28 -25.91 -12.33
N LYS A 189 22.26 -26.15 -11.01
CA LYS A 189 22.73 -27.43 -10.43
C LYS A 189 21.92 -28.63 -10.94
N ASP A 190 20.64 -28.43 -11.18
CA ASP A 190 19.73 -29.47 -11.70
C ASP A 190 19.81 -29.63 -13.23
N GLY A 191 20.66 -28.85 -13.92
CA GLY A 191 20.84 -28.91 -15.37
C GLY A 191 19.66 -28.35 -16.18
N VAL A 192 18.82 -27.52 -15.56
CA VAL A 192 17.65 -26.90 -16.19
C VAL A 192 18.01 -25.61 -16.91
N VAL A 193 19.07 -24.93 -16.47
CA VAL A 193 19.54 -23.64 -16.96
C VAL A 193 21.07 -23.66 -17.04
N GLU A 194 21.65 -23.17 -18.13
CA GLU A 194 23.08 -22.92 -18.20
C GLU A 194 23.44 -21.53 -17.63
N PRO A 195 24.59 -21.34 -16.96
CA PRO A 195 24.98 -20.05 -16.38
C PRO A 195 24.93 -18.87 -17.35
N GLU A 196 25.23 -19.10 -18.62
CA GLU A 196 25.25 -18.09 -19.68
C GLU A 196 23.84 -17.63 -20.11
N GLU A 197 22.80 -18.40 -19.77
CA GLU A 197 21.41 -18.04 -20.05
C GLU A 197 20.82 -17.08 -19.00
N ILE A 198 21.51 -16.91 -17.86
CA ILE A 198 21.06 -16.04 -16.77
C ILE A 198 21.11 -14.58 -17.23
N ASN A 199 19.96 -13.93 -17.17
CA ASN A 199 19.78 -12.52 -17.55
C ASN A 199 18.74 -11.84 -16.63
N GLU A 200 18.51 -10.55 -16.85
CA GLU A 200 17.55 -9.75 -16.07
C GLU A 200 16.15 -10.38 -16.05
N PHE A 201 15.65 -10.89 -17.18
CA PHE A 201 14.34 -11.54 -17.27
C PHE A 201 14.27 -12.81 -16.42
N MET A 202 15.35 -13.58 -16.34
CA MET A 202 15.38 -14.76 -15.49
C MET A 202 15.37 -14.40 -14.01
N ILE A 203 16.15 -13.40 -13.59
CA ILE A 203 16.12 -12.89 -12.22
C ILE A 203 14.72 -12.38 -11.88
N ASP A 204 14.15 -11.60 -12.77
CA ASP A 204 12.83 -11.00 -12.62
C ASP A 204 11.76 -12.08 -12.35
N ASN A 205 11.76 -13.17 -13.11
CA ASN A 205 10.83 -14.29 -12.94
C ASN A 205 10.98 -15.07 -11.62
N GLU A 206 12.14 -15.00 -10.97
CA GLU A 206 12.39 -15.66 -9.68
C GLU A 206 12.09 -14.77 -8.47
N LEU A 207 11.80 -13.48 -8.67
CA LEU A 207 11.38 -12.58 -7.59
C LEU A 207 9.95 -12.88 -7.15
N CYS A 208 9.64 -12.61 -5.87
CA CYS A 208 8.35 -12.93 -5.27
C CYS A 208 7.15 -12.41 -6.08
N MET A 209 7.26 -11.23 -6.68
CA MET A 209 6.16 -10.59 -7.42
C MET A 209 5.82 -11.26 -8.75
N ASN A 210 6.83 -11.65 -9.52
CA ASN A 210 6.59 -12.30 -10.81
C ASN A 210 6.15 -13.74 -10.66
N LEU A 211 6.54 -14.42 -9.57
CA LEU A 211 5.93 -15.71 -9.20
C LEU A 211 4.41 -15.61 -9.03
N MET A 212 3.92 -14.42 -8.66
CA MET A 212 2.49 -14.12 -8.53
C MET A 212 1.88 -13.44 -9.77
N ARG A 213 2.68 -13.18 -10.82
CA ARG A 213 2.32 -12.51 -12.07
C ARG A 213 1.80 -11.08 -11.89
N PHE A 214 2.39 -10.33 -10.96
CA PHE A 214 2.08 -8.92 -10.76
C PHE A 214 3.08 -8.03 -11.50
N PRO A 215 2.62 -6.94 -12.15
CA PRO A 215 3.51 -5.97 -12.76
C PRO A 215 4.27 -5.18 -11.68
N ASP A 216 5.40 -4.60 -12.07
CA ASP A 216 6.11 -3.64 -11.23
C ASP A 216 5.21 -2.46 -10.82
N PRO A 217 5.46 -1.86 -9.63
CA PRO A 217 4.70 -0.71 -9.18
C PRO A 217 4.98 0.51 -10.06
N ASP A 218 3.93 1.18 -10.51
CA ASP A 218 4.04 2.47 -11.21
C ASP A 218 4.29 3.60 -10.20
N LEU A 219 3.80 3.46 -8.97
CA LEU A 219 3.89 4.46 -7.91
C LEU A 219 4.21 3.82 -6.55
N LEU A 220 5.21 4.35 -5.86
CA LEU A 220 5.49 4.07 -4.45
C LEU A 220 5.01 5.24 -3.59
N ILE A 221 4.09 4.99 -2.68
CA ILE A 221 3.66 5.95 -1.66
C ILE A 221 4.33 5.62 -0.34
N ARG A 222 5.04 6.59 0.24
CA ARG A 222 5.57 6.48 1.60
C ARG A 222 5.04 7.58 2.50
N THR A 223 4.54 7.16 3.66
CA THR A 223 3.94 8.05 4.67
C THR A 223 4.93 8.47 5.76
N SER A 224 4.52 9.46 6.56
CA SER A 224 5.23 9.90 7.78
C SER A 224 6.59 10.60 7.59
N GLY A 225 6.80 11.24 6.44
CA GLY A 225 7.88 12.21 6.22
C GLY A 225 9.27 11.61 5.97
N GLU A 226 9.39 10.28 5.95
CA GLU A 226 10.67 9.61 5.69
C GLU A 226 10.92 9.50 4.18
N VAL A 227 12.07 9.99 3.69
CA VAL A 227 12.43 9.97 2.26
C VAL A 227 13.45 8.86 1.98
N ARG A 228 12.97 7.61 1.94
CA ARG A 228 13.76 6.43 1.53
C ARG A 228 12.83 5.28 1.11
N VAL A 229 13.35 4.29 0.41
CA VAL A 229 12.60 3.07 0.04
C VAL A 229 12.66 1.97 1.12
N SER A 230 13.55 2.11 2.11
CA SER A 230 13.63 1.19 3.27
C SER A 230 13.85 -0.29 2.92
N ASN A 231 14.55 -0.60 1.83
CA ASN A 231 14.74 -1.98 1.37
C ASN A 231 13.42 -2.70 1.04
N PHE A 232 12.39 -1.94 0.67
CA PHE A 232 11.18 -2.45 0.04
C PHE A 232 11.36 -2.35 -1.48
N PHE A 233 11.15 -3.46 -2.21
CA PHE A 233 11.23 -3.55 -3.66
C PHE A 233 12.45 -2.91 -4.34
N LEU A 234 13.64 -3.35 -4.00
CA LEU A 234 14.86 -2.79 -4.62
C LEU A 234 14.94 -3.00 -6.12
N TRP A 235 14.45 -4.14 -6.64
CA TRP A 235 14.47 -4.46 -8.06
C TRP A 235 13.27 -3.81 -8.78
N GLN A 236 12.08 -4.05 -8.26
CA GLN A 236 10.81 -3.62 -8.87
C GLN A 236 10.64 -2.10 -8.87
N LEU A 237 11.34 -1.36 -8.00
CA LEU A 237 11.28 0.11 -7.95
C LEU A 237 12.14 0.83 -9.00
N ALA A 238 12.84 0.11 -9.89
CA ALA A 238 13.81 0.70 -10.82
C ALA A 238 13.25 1.85 -11.67
N TYR A 239 11.96 1.79 -12.03
CA TYR A 239 11.27 2.79 -12.86
C TYR A 239 10.02 3.38 -12.20
N THR A 240 9.87 3.18 -10.89
CA THR A 240 8.68 3.58 -10.14
C THR A 240 8.74 5.04 -9.74
N GLU A 241 7.62 5.76 -9.91
CA GLU A 241 7.47 7.11 -9.39
C GLU A 241 7.39 7.10 -7.86
N LEU A 242 8.04 8.04 -7.18
CA LEU A 242 8.12 8.06 -5.72
C LEU A 242 7.37 9.26 -5.14
N TYR A 243 6.35 8.98 -4.33
CA TYR A 243 5.59 10.00 -3.61
C TYR A 243 5.78 9.87 -2.08
N PHE A 244 6.36 10.92 -1.49
CA PHE A 244 6.59 11.01 -0.05
C PHE A 244 5.64 12.03 0.58
N THR A 245 4.94 11.65 1.65
CA THR A 245 4.06 12.55 2.40
C THR A 245 4.44 12.59 3.87
N GLU A 246 4.37 13.78 4.47
CA GLU A 246 4.55 13.98 5.92
C GLU A 246 3.40 13.40 6.75
N ASN A 247 2.24 13.18 6.13
CA ASN A 247 1.07 12.68 6.84
C ASN A 247 1.25 11.20 7.21
N PRO A 248 0.98 10.81 8.47
CA PRO A 248 0.91 9.40 8.83
C PRO A 248 -0.34 8.78 8.23
N LEU A 249 -0.25 7.51 7.84
CA LEU A 249 -1.38 6.80 7.23
C LEU A 249 -2.63 6.82 8.12
N ALA A 250 -2.45 6.58 9.43
CA ALA A 250 -3.53 6.66 10.43
C ALA A 250 -4.24 8.03 10.50
N GLY A 251 -3.59 9.10 10.03
CA GLY A 251 -4.15 10.46 9.99
C GLY A 251 -4.59 10.93 8.60
N PHE A 252 -4.39 10.11 7.55
CA PHE A 252 -4.48 10.55 6.16
C PHE A 252 -5.89 11.01 5.76
N TRP A 253 -6.94 10.35 6.26
CA TRP A 253 -8.33 10.58 5.86
C TRP A 253 -9.13 11.47 6.82
N ARG A 254 -8.48 12.11 7.81
CA ARG A 254 -9.16 12.96 8.80
C ARG A 254 -9.19 14.46 8.44
N ARG A 255 -8.88 14.83 7.20
CA ARG A 255 -8.89 16.23 6.74
C ARG A 255 -10.06 16.50 5.81
#